data_AF-A0A835I1S4-F1
#
_entry.id   AF-A0A835I1S4-F1
#
_cell.length_a   1.000
_cell.length_b   1.000
_cell.length_c   1.000
_cell.angle_alpha   90.00
_cell.angle_beta   90.00
_cell.angle_gamma   90.00
#
_symmetry.space_group_name_H-M   'P 1'
#
loop_
_entity.id
_entity.type
_entity.pdbx_description
1 polymer ?
#
loop_
_entity_poly.entity_id
_entity_poly.type
_entity_poly.pdbx_seq_one_letter_code
_entity_poly.pdbx_strand_id
1 'polypeptide(L)'
;MTFNSVTITAPGDSPNTDGIRIGISSSISITHSTIGTCDDCISLSPGSEDIYITNLTCGPGHGIGVGSLGGLLNEQNVKGSSGNISGQGSRKMLSSLILHHRVLLVFFFALAANANIEVFDVRKFGAVGDGKTDCSKAFLQAFEMACAWEGDAVVYIPVGTYYAGLTIFNAQKDRCKFHTVRFQVEGLVKAPTDLSGDSWIKFRYIKQMTLDGGGIFDGQGASAWPNKLQSASLRFDSVTDSTVNGIQSVNSKGVHINLSQCKNMTFDSVTITAPGDSPNTDGIHIGISSSINIMHSTIGTGDDCISLSSGSKDIYIANLTCGPGHGIGVGSLGGLLNEQNYSSNVQINDVHYRNIWGTSTTKLAVNFVCSQTVPCQELELKEINLKYNGKDGPVAASCSNARGVTVGQVNPQSCLQ
;
A
#
# COMPACT_ATOMS: atom_id res chain seq x y z
N MET A 1 26.31 -26.56 -15.49
CA MET A 1 25.98 -27.81 -14.77
C MET A 1 24.52 -28.17 -15.05
N THR A 2 24.17 -29.44 -15.21
CA THR A 2 22.79 -29.84 -15.59
C THR A 2 22.19 -30.80 -14.58
N PHE A 3 21.01 -30.45 -14.06
CA PHE A 3 20.13 -31.33 -13.30
C PHE A 3 18.98 -31.76 -14.20
N ASN A 4 18.84 -33.05 -14.46
CA ASN A 4 17.78 -33.58 -15.33
C ASN A 4 17.04 -34.70 -14.60
N SER A 5 15.71 -34.66 -14.64
CA SER A 5 14.83 -35.66 -14.01
C SER A 5 15.07 -35.86 -12.51
N VAL A 6 15.43 -34.79 -11.80
CA VAL A 6 15.67 -34.83 -10.35
C VAL A 6 14.35 -34.78 -9.60
N THR A 7 14.18 -35.65 -8.59
CA THR A 7 13.02 -35.62 -7.70
C THR A 7 13.46 -35.35 -6.26
N ILE A 8 12.95 -34.28 -5.65
CA ILE A 8 13.22 -33.89 -4.26
C ILE A 8 11.87 -33.77 -3.55
N THR A 9 11.72 -34.42 -2.39
CA THR A 9 10.48 -34.37 -1.61
C THR A 9 10.80 -34.19 -0.13
N ALA A 10 10.14 -33.24 0.53
CA ALA A 10 10.17 -33.05 1.98
C ALA A 10 8.80 -33.39 2.60
N PRO A 11 8.74 -33.83 3.88
CA PRO A 11 7.49 -33.98 4.63
C PRO A 11 6.75 -32.63 4.75
N GLY A 12 5.41 -32.65 4.67
CA GLY A 12 4.57 -31.45 4.53
C GLY A 12 4.54 -30.50 5.74
N ASP A 13 5.25 -30.84 6.80
CA ASP A 13 5.38 -30.15 8.08
C ASP A 13 6.83 -29.69 8.36
N SER A 14 7.71 -29.64 7.35
CA SER A 14 9.11 -29.21 7.49
C SER A 14 9.31 -27.72 7.15
N PRO A 15 9.32 -26.81 8.14
CA PRO A 15 9.51 -25.37 7.88
C PRO A 15 10.92 -25.08 7.32
N ASN A 16 11.02 -24.13 6.39
CA ASN A 16 12.26 -23.60 5.79
C ASN A 16 13.09 -24.63 4.99
N THR A 17 12.42 -25.54 4.26
CA THR A 17 13.11 -26.47 3.37
C THR A 17 13.13 -25.93 1.95
N ASP A 18 14.31 -25.49 1.48
CA ASP A 18 14.54 -25.20 0.06
C ASP A 18 14.84 -26.51 -0.68
N GLY A 19 14.36 -26.63 -1.92
CA GLY A 19 14.64 -27.79 -2.76
C GLY A 19 16.06 -27.79 -3.31
N ILE A 20 16.34 -26.93 -4.28
CA ILE A 20 17.68 -26.73 -4.86
C ILE A 20 18.13 -25.30 -4.61
N ARG A 21 19.19 -25.13 -3.82
CA ARG A 21 19.82 -23.82 -3.63
C ARG A 21 21.01 -23.66 -4.57
N ILE A 22 20.92 -22.69 -5.46
CA ILE A 22 22.00 -22.29 -6.36
C ILE A 22 22.72 -21.10 -5.72
N GLY A 23 23.97 -21.32 -5.31
CA GLY A 23 24.91 -20.25 -4.95
C GLY A 23 25.26 -19.37 -6.15
N ILE A 24 26.16 -18.39 -5.98
CA ILE A 24 26.66 -17.56 -7.08
C ILE A 24 27.27 -18.47 -8.15
N SER A 25 26.59 -18.67 -9.28
CA SER A 25 26.96 -19.66 -10.29
C SER A 25 26.41 -19.30 -11.64
N SER A 26 27.06 -19.77 -12.72
CA SER A 26 26.59 -19.54 -14.08
C SER A 26 26.40 -20.81 -14.90
N SER A 27 25.61 -20.72 -15.98
CA SER A 27 25.36 -21.82 -16.92
C SER A 27 24.78 -23.07 -16.27
N ILE A 28 23.73 -22.93 -15.45
CA ILE A 28 23.03 -24.07 -14.83
C ILE A 28 21.73 -24.35 -15.56
N SER A 29 21.46 -25.61 -15.86
CA SER A 29 20.17 -26.02 -16.42
C SER A 29 19.48 -27.04 -15.51
N ILE A 30 18.20 -26.81 -15.20
CA ILE A 30 17.36 -27.74 -14.45
C ILE A 30 16.19 -28.11 -15.34
N THR A 31 16.08 -29.40 -15.70
CA THR A 31 15.07 -29.87 -16.64
C THR A 31 14.31 -31.10 -16.13
N HIS A 32 13.05 -31.24 -16.50
CA HIS A 32 12.21 -32.44 -16.24
C HIS A 32 12.13 -32.85 -14.76
N SER A 33 12.32 -31.92 -13.83
CA SER A 33 12.51 -32.23 -12.41
C SER A 33 11.23 -31.97 -11.60
N THR A 34 11.05 -32.68 -10.49
CA THR A 34 9.91 -32.51 -9.57
C THR A 34 10.43 -32.19 -8.17
N ILE A 35 10.08 -31.03 -7.63
CA ILE A 35 10.58 -30.56 -6.34
C ILE A 35 9.40 -30.20 -5.44
N GLY A 36 9.13 -31.03 -4.44
CA GLY A 36 8.10 -30.84 -3.44
C GLY A 36 8.69 -30.49 -2.09
N THR A 37 8.89 -29.19 -1.84
CA THR A 37 9.33 -28.65 -0.54
C THR A 37 8.34 -27.60 -0.02
N CYS A 38 8.48 -27.20 1.25
CA CYS A 38 7.54 -26.30 1.91
C CYS A 38 7.89 -24.80 1.76
N ASP A 39 9.09 -24.47 1.25
CA ASP A 39 9.54 -23.10 1.00
C ASP A 39 9.86 -22.90 -0.51
N ASP A 40 11.06 -22.47 -0.91
CA ASP A 40 11.41 -22.35 -2.33
C ASP A 40 11.71 -23.73 -2.94
N CYS A 41 11.15 -24.05 -4.11
CA CYS A 41 11.59 -25.21 -4.88
C CYS A 41 13.03 -25.02 -5.36
N ILE A 42 13.35 -23.82 -5.84
CA ILE A 42 14.68 -23.43 -6.29
C ILE A 42 14.96 -22.03 -5.75
N SER A 43 16.06 -21.88 -5.02
CA SER A 43 16.51 -20.58 -4.52
C SER A 43 17.80 -20.16 -5.24
N LEU A 44 17.79 -18.98 -5.88
CA LEU A 44 18.95 -18.42 -6.59
C LEU A 44 19.62 -17.33 -5.75
N SER A 45 20.93 -17.45 -5.56
CA SER A 45 21.71 -16.40 -4.89
C SER A 45 22.01 -15.22 -5.83
N PRO A 46 22.14 -13.99 -5.30
CA PRO A 46 22.56 -12.82 -6.07
C PRO A 46 23.88 -13.06 -6.83
N GLY A 47 23.95 -12.61 -8.09
CA GLY A 47 25.13 -12.74 -8.95
C GLY A 47 25.19 -14.02 -9.80
N SER A 48 24.16 -14.85 -9.77
CA SER A 48 24.04 -16.00 -10.68
C SER A 48 23.62 -15.58 -12.09
N GLU A 49 24.16 -16.23 -13.11
CA GLU A 49 23.95 -15.84 -14.52
C GLU A 49 23.61 -17.05 -15.41
N ASP A 50 22.79 -16.88 -16.44
CA ASP A 50 22.48 -17.94 -17.42
C ASP A 50 21.90 -19.25 -16.81
N ILE A 51 20.86 -19.12 -15.98
CA ILE A 51 20.16 -20.26 -15.38
C ILE A 51 18.90 -20.60 -16.20
N TYR A 52 18.80 -21.85 -16.69
CA TYR A 52 17.73 -22.32 -17.56
C TYR A 52 16.88 -23.42 -16.91
N ILE A 53 15.63 -23.11 -16.59
CA ILE A 53 14.75 -24.03 -15.86
C ILE A 53 13.55 -24.41 -16.72
N THR A 54 13.47 -25.66 -17.17
CA THR A 54 12.40 -26.10 -18.09
C THR A 54 11.72 -27.38 -17.63
N ASN A 55 10.40 -27.44 -17.75
CA ASN A 55 9.62 -28.63 -17.36
C ASN A 55 9.83 -29.02 -15.89
N LEU A 56 9.78 -28.03 -15.00
CA LEU A 56 9.86 -28.19 -13.55
C LEU A 56 8.45 -28.28 -12.96
N THR A 57 8.19 -29.33 -12.17
CA THR A 57 6.98 -29.43 -11.34
C THR A 57 7.32 -29.04 -9.91
N CYS A 58 6.70 -27.96 -9.42
CA CYS A 58 6.87 -27.47 -8.06
C CYS A 58 5.72 -27.93 -7.15
N GLY A 59 6.05 -28.33 -5.93
CA GLY A 59 5.09 -28.58 -4.85
C GLY A 59 4.44 -27.29 -4.31
N PRO A 60 3.70 -27.36 -3.20
CA PRO A 60 2.84 -26.27 -2.72
C PRO A 60 3.58 -25.05 -2.10
N GLY A 61 4.91 -25.02 -2.12
CA GLY A 61 5.74 -23.92 -1.63
C GLY A 61 5.75 -22.68 -2.53
N HIS A 62 6.73 -21.79 -2.34
CA HIS A 62 6.82 -20.45 -2.97
C HIS A 62 7.28 -20.47 -4.44
N GLY A 63 7.60 -21.65 -5.00
CA GLY A 63 8.03 -21.78 -6.39
C GLY A 63 9.53 -21.52 -6.56
N ILE A 64 9.92 -20.61 -7.46
CA ILE A 64 11.34 -20.24 -7.65
C ILE A 64 11.57 -18.88 -6.98
N GLY A 65 12.35 -18.89 -5.90
CA GLY A 65 12.77 -17.68 -5.21
C GLY A 65 14.12 -17.20 -5.72
N VAL A 66 14.25 -15.89 -5.91
CA VAL A 66 15.56 -15.24 -5.97
C VAL A 66 15.80 -14.68 -4.57
N GLY A 67 16.86 -15.12 -3.90
CA GLY A 67 17.14 -14.76 -2.51
C GLY A 67 17.09 -13.24 -2.30
N SER A 68 16.76 -12.81 -1.08
CA SER A 68 16.63 -11.39 -0.71
C SER A 68 17.83 -10.58 -1.21
N LEU A 69 17.61 -9.75 -2.23
CA LEU A 69 18.58 -8.78 -2.72
C LEU A 69 18.59 -7.56 -1.79
N GLY A 70 19.77 -7.11 -1.39
CA GLY A 70 19.98 -5.94 -0.53
C GLY A 70 20.59 -6.23 0.84
N GLY A 71 21.14 -7.44 1.07
CA GLY A 71 21.70 -7.84 2.37
C GLY A 71 23.18 -7.52 2.56
N LEU A 72 23.95 -7.40 1.47
CA LEU A 72 25.39 -7.18 1.48
C LEU A 72 25.81 -6.05 0.52
N LEU A 73 26.88 -5.33 0.89
CA LEU A 73 27.52 -4.32 0.04
C LEU A 73 28.08 -5.00 -1.23
N ASN A 74 27.69 -4.50 -2.41
CA ASN A 74 28.07 -4.96 -3.76
C ASN A 74 27.38 -6.22 -4.30
N GLU A 75 26.17 -6.56 -3.83
CA GLU A 75 25.38 -7.64 -4.43
C GLU A 75 25.04 -7.38 -5.90
N GLN A 76 25.25 -8.38 -6.75
CA GLN A 76 24.92 -8.31 -8.18
C GLN A 76 23.57 -8.96 -8.49
N ASN A 77 22.86 -8.44 -9.49
CA ASN A 77 21.60 -9.01 -9.95
C ASN A 77 21.80 -10.38 -10.60
N VAL A 78 20.77 -11.23 -10.57
CA VAL A 78 20.71 -12.43 -11.41
C VAL A 78 20.43 -12.01 -12.85
N LYS A 79 21.25 -12.45 -13.81
CA LYS A 79 21.14 -12.05 -15.24
C LYS A 79 20.94 -13.26 -16.16
N GLY A 80 20.40 -13.04 -17.36
CA GLY A 80 20.33 -14.05 -18.44
C GLY A 80 19.51 -15.31 -18.14
N SER A 81 18.68 -15.32 -17.10
CA SER A 81 18.00 -16.53 -16.62
C SER A 81 16.53 -16.59 -17.05
N SER A 82 16.03 -17.78 -17.39
CA SER A 82 14.66 -17.97 -17.88
C SER A 82 14.07 -19.31 -17.41
N GLY A 83 12.75 -19.38 -17.24
CA GLY A 83 12.11 -20.64 -16.90
C GLY A 83 10.61 -20.72 -17.12
N ASN A 84 10.10 -21.95 -17.20
CA ASN A 84 8.68 -22.28 -17.40
C ASN A 84 8.24 -23.35 -16.37
N ILE A 85 7.22 -23.03 -15.57
CA ILE A 85 6.77 -23.83 -14.41
C ILE A 85 5.31 -24.22 -14.59
N SER A 86 4.97 -25.49 -14.32
CA SER A 86 3.58 -25.96 -14.20
C SER A 86 3.25 -26.21 -12.72
N GLY A 87 2.21 -25.53 -12.21
CA GLY A 87 1.75 -25.69 -10.82
C GLY A 87 0.67 -26.77 -10.70
N GLN A 88 0.79 -27.68 -9.74
CA GLN A 88 -0.29 -28.60 -9.37
C GLN A 88 -1.13 -28.03 -8.22
N GLY A 89 -2.31 -27.52 -8.55
CA GLY A 89 -3.36 -27.23 -7.56
C GLY A 89 -3.91 -28.52 -6.96
N SER A 90 -3.67 -28.72 -5.67
CA SER A 90 -4.14 -29.92 -4.95
C SER A 90 -5.65 -29.89 -4.70
N ARG A 91 -6.42 -30.66 -5.47
CA ARG A 91 -7.75 -31.15 -5.04
C ARG A 91 -7.52 -32.31 -4.07
N LYS A 92 -7.78 -32.12 -2.78
CA LYS A 92 -7.87 -33.23 -1.81
C LYS A 92 -9.24 -33.90 -1.95
N MET A 93 -9.28 -35.14 -2.45
CA MET A 93 -10.33 -36.11 -2.13
C MET A 93 -9.78 -37.11 -1.13
N LEU A 94 -10.54 -37.34 -0.05
CA LEU A 94 -10.28 -38.33 0.99
C LEU A 94 -10.49 -39.75 0.46
N SER A 95 -9.65 -40.68 0.93
CA SER A 95 -9.77 -42.12 0.63
C SER A 95 -10.47 -42.90 1.75
N SER A 96 -11.37 -43.77 1.33
CA SER A 96 -11.71 -45.12 1.87
C SER A 96 -12.50 -45.25 3.17
N LEU A 97 -13.73 -45.80 3.07
CA LEU A 97 -14.02 -47.17 3.53
C LEU A 97 -15.39 -47.68 3.03
N ILE A 98 -15.34 -48.85 2.38
CA ILE A 98 -16.26 -50.01 2.33
C ILE A 98 -17.77 -49.82 2.65
N LEU A 99 -18.55 -50.23 1.65
CA LEU A 99 -19.99 -50.54 1.60
C LEU A 99 -20.49 -51.38 2.81
N HIS A 100 -21.67 -51.06 3.37
CA HIS A 100 -22.83 -51.97 3.58
C HIS A 100 -23.99 -51.23 4.28
N HIS A 101 -25.05 -50.98 3.50
CA HIS A 101 -26.48 -51.05 3.84
C HIS A 101 -27.09 -50.34 5.08
N ARG A 102 -28.00 -49.38 4.74
CA ARG A 102 -29.32 -49.04 5.34
C ARG A 102 -29.45 -47.69 6.08
N VAL A 103 -30.22 -46.80 5.43
CA VAL A 103 -31.28 -45.90 5.93
C VAL A 103 -30.96 -45.08 7.20
N LEU A 104 -30.80 -43.75 7.04
CA LEU A 104 -31.41 -42.77 7.94
C LEU A 104 -31.47 -41.38 7.27
N LEU A 105 -32.67 -40.79 7.22
CA LEU A 105 -32.91 -39.37 6.97
C LEU A 105 -32.13 -38.54 8.00
N VAL A 106 -31.24 -37.63 7.58
CA VAL A 106 -30.75 -36.54 8.44
C VAL A 106 -30.68 -35.26 7.61
N PHE A 107 -31.31 -34.23 8.17
CA PHE A 107 -31.48 -32.88 7.65
C PHE A 107 -30.20 -32.29 7.03
N PHE A 108 -30.29 -31.81 5.79
CA PHE A 108 -29.39 -30.79 5.25
C PHE A 108 -29.67 -29.49 6.00
N PHE A 109 -29.04 -29.28 7.16
CA PHE A 109 -28.80 -27.92 7.63
C PHE A 109 -27.72 -27.34 6.72
N ALA A 110 -28.12 -26.47 5.80
CA ALA A 110 -27.22 -25.49 5.25
C ALA A 110 -26.72 -24.65 6.44
N LEU A 111 -25.52 -24.94 6.93
CA LEU A 111 -24.75 -24.00 7.71
C LEU A 111 -24.41 -22.86 6.75
N ALA A 112 -25.33 -21.90 6.60
CA ALA A 112 -24.90 -20.53 6.42
C ALA A 112 -23.98 -20.27 7.60
N ALA A 113 -22.67 -20.17 7.35
CA ALA A 113 -21.76 -19.66 8.35
C ALA A 113 -22.27 -18.25 8.68
N ASN A 114 -22.98 -18.11 9.79
CA ASN A 114 -23.27 -16.82 10.38
C ASN A 114 -21.89 -16.23 10.67
N ALA A 115 -21.41 -15.30 9.83
CA ALA A 115 -20.28 -14.48 10.18
C ALA A 115 -20.70 -13.71 11.43
N ASN A 116 -20.26 -14.17 12.61
CA ASN A 116 -20.53 -13.49 13.87
C ASN A 116 -19.71 -12.20 13.86
N ILE A 117 -20.37 -11.08 13.56
CA ILE A 117 -19.80 -9.74 13.67
C ILE A 117 -19.81 -9.35 15.15
N GLU A 118 -18.66 -8.99 15.72
CA GLU A 118 -18.55 -8.49 17.09
C GLU A 118 -18.11 -7.03 17.13
N VAL A 119 -18.72 -6.24 18.03
CA VAL A 119 -18.48 -4.80 18.15
C VAL A 119 -17.74 -4.46 19.44
N PHE A 120 -16.48 -4.09 19.28
CA PHE A 120 -15.57 -3.63 20.32
C PHE A 120 -15.67 -2.10 20.46
N ASP A 121 -16.68 -1.67 21.20
CA ASP A 121 -16.88 -0.26 21.56
C ASP A 121 -15.79 0.23 22.53
N VAL A 122 -15.01 1.23 22.11
CA VAL A 122 -13.87 1.76 22.87
C VAL A 122 -14.24 2.29 24.26
N ARG A 123 -15.51 2.68 24.50
CA ARG A 123 -15.99 3.12 25.82
C ARG A 123 -15.96 2.00 26.85
N LYS A 124 -16.16 0.75 26.42
CA LYS A 124 -16.05 -0.45 27.28
C LYS A 124 -14.60 -0.68 27.76
N PHE A 125 -13.64 -0.05 27.10
CA PHE A 125 -12.21 -0.10 27.41
C PHE A 125 -11.70 1.20 28.06
N GLY A 126 -12.61 2.08 28.49
CA GLY A 126 -12.28 3.30 29.23
C GLY A 126 -12.04 4.55 28.38
N ALA A 127 -12.36 4.53 27.08
CA ALA A 127 -12.34 5.75 26.27
C ALA A 127 -13.44 6.72 26.74
N VAL A 128 -13.08 8.01 26.86
CA VAL A 128 -13.99 9.08 27.27
C VAL A 128 -13.99 10.17 26.22
N GLY A 129 -15.17 10.52 25.72
CA GLY A 129 -15.36 11.55 24.68
C GLY A 129 -15.30 13.00 25.20
N ASP A 130 -14.36 13.34 26.08
CA ASP A 130 -14.21 14.65 26.72
C ASP A 130 -13.14 15.57 26.10
N GLY A 131 -12.40 15.07 25.11
CA GLY A 131 -11.30 15.75 24.42
C GLY A 131 -10.05 15.97 25.27
N LYS A 132 -9.94 15.31 26.43
CA LYS A 132 -8.88 15.52 27.43
C LYS A 132 -8.25 14.21 27.89
N THR A 133 -9.07 13.20 28.15
CA THR A 133 -8.63 11.89 28.61
C THR A 133 -7.92 11.16 27.47
N ASP A 134 -6.70 10.68 27.70
CA ASP A 134 -5.95 9.90 26.70
C ASP A 134 -6.58 8.52 26.49
N CYS A 135 -7.21 8.38 25.32
CA CYS A 135 -7.93 7.19 24.89
C CYS A 135 -7.05 6.20 24.11
N SER A 136 -5.76 6.48 23.90
CA SER A 136 -4.86 5.59 23.15
C SER A 136 -4.87 4.15 23.68
N LYS A 137 -4.79 3.97 25.00
CA LYS A 137 -4.85 2.63 25.63
C LYS A 137 -6.19 1.93 25.39
N ALA A 138 -7.31 2.66 25.47
CA ALA A 138 -8.63 2.11 25.26
C ALA A 138 -8.82 1.68 23.79
N PHE A 139 -8.31 2.47 22.84
CA PHE A 139 -8.32 2.14 21.42
C PHE A 139 -7.51 0.86 21.14
N LEU A 140 -6.30 0.78 21.70
CA LEU A 140 -5.43 -0.40 21.54
C LEU A 140 -6.06 -1.65 22.15
N GLN A 141 -6.65 -1.55 23.34
CA GLN A 141 -7.34 -2.69 23.98
C GLN A 141 -8.55 -3.16 23.18
N ALA A 142 -9.37 -2.24 22.64
CA ALA A 142 -10.48 -2.59 21.77
C ALA A 142 -9.99 -3.35 20.53
N PHE A 143 -8.89 -2.89 19.92
CA PHE A 143 -8.27 -3.59 18.79
C PHE A 143 -7.64 -4.94 19.17
N GLU A 144 -7.03 -5.08 20.34
CA GLU A 144 -6.50 -6.36 20.82
C GLU A 144 -7.61 -7.41 20.98
N MET A 145 -8.76 -7.00 21.51
CA MET A 145 -9.93 -7.86 21.63
C MET A 145 -10.53 -8.21 20.26
N ALA A 146 -10.59 -7.24 19.34
CA ALA A 146 -10.97 -7.47 17.96
C ALA A 146 -10.02 -8.46 17.26
N CYS A 147 -8.72 -8.29 17.45
CA CYS A 147 -7.68 -9.18 16.94
C CYS A 147 -7.86 -10.62 17.46
N ALA A 148 -8.29 -10.81 18.70
CA ALA A 148 -8.53 -12.15 19.26
C ALA A 148 -9.86 -12.80 18.81
N TRP A 149 -10.73 -12.09 18.09
CA TRP A 149 -12.06 -12.56 17.69
C TRP A 149 -12.01 -13.47 16.45
N GLU A 150 -12.72 -14.60 16.50
CA GLU A 150 -12.90 -15.52 15.36
C GLU A 150 -14.17 -15.15 14.59
N GLY A 151 -14.05 -14.21 13.67
CA GLY A 151 -15.18 -13.69 12.88
C GLY A 151 -14.89 -12.30 12.33
N ASP A 152 -15.93 -11.57 11.94
CA ASP A 152 -15.78 -10.16 11.56
C ASP A 152 -15.75 -9.29 12.82
N ALA A 153 -14.84 -8.33 12.89
CA ALA A 153 -14.67 -7.48 14.07
C ALA A 153 -14.87 -6.01 13.73
N VAL A 154 -15.53 -5.27 14.61
CA VAL A 154 -15.69 -3.81 14.52
C VAL A 154 -15.05 -3.16 15.72
N VAL A 155 -14.00 -2.36 15.53
CA VAL A 155 -13.51 -1.41 16.52
C VAL A 155 -14.33 -0.12 16.37
N TYR A 156 -15.18 0.16 17.35
CA TYR A 156 -16.16 1.24 17.26
C TYR A 156 -15.78 2.44 18.13
N ILE A 157 -15.58 3.59 17.51
CA ILE A 157 -15.36 4.90 18.15
C ILE A 157 -16.62 5.75 17.91
N PRO A 158 -17.57 5.81 18.86
CA PRO A 158 -18.83 6.54 18.69
C PRO A 158 -18.61 8.04 18.68
N VAL A 159 -19.65 8.80 18.31
CA VAL A 159 -19.68 10.26 18.42
C VAL A 159 -19.19 10.74 19.79
N GLY A 160 -18.30 11.71 19.77
CA GLY A 160 -17.61 12.28 20.94
C GLY A 160 -16.33 12.99 20.50
N THR A 161 -15.68 13.72 21.41
CA THR A 161 -14.34 14.26 21.16
C THR A 161 -13.34 13.44 21.96
N TYR A 162 -12.42 12.75 21.31
CA TYR A 162 -11.43 11.90 21.97
C TYR A 162 -10.05 12.52 21.81
N TYR A 163 -9.29 12.52 22.88
CA TYR A 163 -7.86 12.78 22.82
C TYR A 163 -7.14 11.42 22.78
N ALA A 164 -6.19 11.22 21.88
CA ALA A 164 -5.45 9.98 21.82
C ALA A 164 -3.99 10.24 21.51
N GLY A 165 -3.09 9.72 22.35
CA GLY A 165 -1.65 9.67 22.06
C GLY A 165 -1.31 8.83 20.83
N LEU A 166 -0.02 8.57 20.65
CA LEU A 166 0.48 7.69 19.59
C LEU A 166 -0.19 6.31 19.68
N THR A 167 -0.80 5.88 18.59
CA THR A 167 -1.60 4.63 18.54
C THR A 167 -1.12 3.77 17.38
N ILE A 168 -0.74 2.52 17.64
CA ILE A 168 -0.28 1.56 16.62
C ILE A 168 -1.16 0.32 16.66
N PHE A 169 -2.07 0.20 15.72
CA PHE A 169 -2.85 -1.02 15.46
C PHE A 169 -1.99 -1.98 14.64
N ASN A 170 -1.49 -3.03 15.28
CA ASN A 170 -0.50 -3.94 14.70
C ASN A 170 -0.99 -5.39 14.66
N ALA A 171 -1.18 -5.93 13.45
CA ALA A 171 -1.63 -7.30 13.21
C ALA A 171 -0.49 -8.30 12.85
N GLN A 172 0.77 -7.98 13.13
CA GLN A 172 1.93 -8.82 12.79
C GLN A 172 1.83 -10.27 13.32
N LYS A 173 2.29 -11.24 12.49
CA LYS A 173 2.41 -12.70 12.73
C LYS A 173 1.11 -13.53 12.71
N ASP A 174 0.17 -13.26 11.80
CA ASP A 174 -1.12 -13.99 11.74
C ASP A 174 -1.83 -14.10 13.11
N ARG A 175 -1.56 -13.13 14.01
CA ARG A 175 -2.05 -13.15 15.39
C ARG A 175 -3.52 -12.80 15.48
N CYS A 176 -4.00 -12.03 14.51
CA CYS A 176 -5.39 -11.66 14.48
C CYS A 176 -6.21 -12.77 13.82
N LYS A 177 -7.21 -13.21 14.55
CA LYS A 177 -8.14 -14.28 14.16
C LYS A 177 -9.34 -13.77 13.38
N PHE A 178 -9.54 -12.45 13.30
CA PHE A 178 -10.66 -11.88 12.58
C PHE A 178 -10.54 -12.20 11.08
N HIS A 179 -11.68 -12.38 10.42
CA HIS A 179 -11.74 -12.49 8.96
C HIS A 179 -11.57 -11.12 8.30
N THR A 180 -12.27 -10.11 8.85
CA THR A 180 -12.17 -8.70 8.48
C THR A 180 -12.19 -7.84 9.74
N VAL A 181 -11.60 -6.64 9.65
CA VAL A 181 -11.68 -5.64 10.74
C VAL A 181 -12.16 -4.30 10.21
N ARG A 182 -13.24 -3.79 10.81
CA ARG A 182 -13.77 -2.46 10.54
C ARG A 182 -13.43 -1.52 11.69
N PHE A 183 -12.74 -0.44 11.41
CA PHE A 183 -12.60 0.71 12.30
C PHE A 183 -13.72 1.70 11.96
N GLN A 184 -14.83 1.62 12.70
CA GLN A 184 -15.95 2.53 12.54
C GLN A 184 -15.75 3.73 13.47
N VAL A 185 -15.38 4.87 12.91
CA VAL A 185 -15.06 6.11 13.62
C VAL A 185 -16.10 7.16 13.28
N GLU A 186 -16.93 7.51 14.25
CA GLU A 186 -17.95 8.57 14.15
C GLU A 186 -17.58 9.82 14.97
N GLY A 187 -16.60 9.70 15.87
CA GLY A 187 -16.12 10.79 16.71
C GLY A 187 -15.08 11.69 16.04
N LEU A 188 -14.74 12.79 16.74
CA LEU A 188 -13.56 13.61 16.51
C LEU A 188 -12.42 13.07 17.37
N VAL A 189 -11.32 12.64 16.77
CA VAL A 189 -10.10 12.23 17.46
C VAL A 189 -9.06 13.33 17.31
N LYS A 190 -8.42 13.74 18.41
CA LYS A 190 -7.42 14.81 18.46
C LYS A 190 -6.04 14.28 18.84
N ALA A 191 -5.02 14.70 18.10
CA ALA A 191 -3.63 14.36 18.37
C ALA A 191 -3.04 15.17 19.54
N PRO A 192 -1.96 14.72 20.19
CA PRO A 192 -1.15 15.56 21.07
C PRO A 192 -0.57 16.76 20.32
N THR A 193 -0.44 17.91 21.01
CA THR A 193 0.23 19.09 20.43
C THR A 193 1.75 18.93 20.40
N ASP A 194 2.29 18.13 21.30
CA ASP A 194 3.71 17.81 21.52
C ASP A 194 4.09 16.42 20.97
N LEU A 195 3.33 15.92 19.99
CA LEU A 195 3.56 14.61 19.39
C LEU A 195 4.99 14.48 18.83
N SER A 196 5.74 13.53 19.37
CA SER A 196 7.05 13.12 18.86
C SER A 196 6.95 11.84 18.02
N GLY A 197 7.66 11.78 16.90
CA GLY A 197 7.71 10.60 16.03
C GLY A 197 7.20 10.89 14.61
N ASP A 198 7.40 9.94 13.72
CA ASP A 198 7.09 10.04 12.29
C ASP A 198 5.59 9.98 11.97
N SER A 199 4.76 9.41 12.84
CA SER A 199 3.30 9.42 12.66
C SER A 199 2.52 9.20 13.96
N TRP A 200 1.26 9.66 13.96
CA TRP A 200 0.33 9.62 15.08
C TRP A 200 -0.42 8.28 15.20
N ILE A 201 -1.28 7.96 14.22
CA ILE A 201 -2.06 6.71 14.20
C ILE A 201 -1.52 5.81 13.09
N LYS A 202 -1.07 4.62 13.44
CA LYS A 202 -0.49 3.65 12.51
C LYS A 202 -1.32 2.38 12.42
N PHE A 203 -1.61 1.94 11.21
CA PHE A 203 -2.17 0.63 10.89
C PHE A 203 -1.07 -0.21 10.24
N ARG A 204 -0.71 -1.35 10.85
CA ARG A 204 0.42 -2.16 10.44
C ARG A 204 0.05 -3.62 10.22
N TYR A 205 0.44 -4.16 9.06
CA TYR A 205 0.30 -5.58 8.71
C TYR A 205 -1.15 -6.09 8.72
N ILE A 206 -2.12 -5.21 8.47
CA ILE A 206 -3.54 -5.55 8.49
C ILE A 206 -3.99 -5.94 7.08
N LYS A 207 -4.71 -7.05 6.96
CA LYS A 207 -5.36 -7.47 5.71
C LYS A 207 -6.88 -7.33 5.85
N GLN A 208 -7.58 -6.94 4.79
CA GLN A 208 -9.05 -6.79 4.77
C GLN A 208 -9.58 -5.86 5.87
N MET A 209 -8.95 -4.68 6.04
CA MET A 209 -9.50 -3.63 6.91
C MET A 209 -10.45 -2.69 6.16
N THR A 210 -11.44 -2.17 6.89
CA THR A 210 -12.22 -1.00 6.49
C THR A 210 -12.06 0.10 7.55
N LEU A 211 -11.70 1.32 7.17
CA LEU A 211 -11.75 2.49 8.04
C LEU A 211 -12.83 3.45 7.52
N ASP A 212 -13.89 3.67 8.30
CA ASP A 212 -15.03 4.49 7.90
C ASP A 212 -15.77 5.14 9.09
N GLY A 213 -17.00 5.60 8.87
CA GLY A 213 -17.88 6.15 9.91
C GLY A 213 -18.06 7.68 9.88
N GLY A 214 -17.36 8.39 8.99
CA GLY A 214 -17.53 9.84 8.81
C GLY A 214 -16.76 10.72 9.82
N GLY A 215 -16.06 10.10 10.76
CA GLY A 215 -15.32 10.76 11.84
C GLY A 215 -14.14 11.59 11.36
N ILE A 216 -13.61 12.39 12.29
CA ILE A 216 -12.58 13.41 12.04
C ILE A 216 -11.31 13.06 12.80
N PHE A 217 -10.18 13.07 12.12
CA PHE A 217 -8.85 13.01 12.72
C PHE A 217 -8.20 14.39 12.66
N ASP A 218 -8.15 15.09 13.80
CA ASP A 218 -7.51 16.40 13.95
C ASP A 218 -6.07 16.25 14.44
N GLY A 219 -5.13 16.45 13.52
CA GLY A 219 -3.70 16.38 13.78
C GLY A 219 -3.18 17.53 14.65
N GLN A 220 -3.98 18.56 14.92
CA GLN A 220 -3.59 19.77 15.66
C GLN A 220 -2.25 20.37 15.17
N GLY A 221 -2.13 20.56 13.85
CA GLY A 221 -0.90 20.91 13.13
C GLY A 221 -0.32 22.29 13.47
N ALA A 222 -1.18 23.24 13.86
CA ALA A 222 -0.77 24.60 14.20
C ALA A 222 0.29 24.67 15.31
N SER A 223 0.37 23.66 16.19
CA SER A 223 1.42 23.58 17.22
C SER A 223 2.80 23.21 16.67
N ALA A 224 2.88 22.62 15.47
CA ALA A 224 4.09 22.06 14.89
C ALA A 224 4.65 22.86 13.71
N TRP A 225 3.79 23.52 12.93
CA TRP A 225 4.17 24.25 11.72
C TRP A 225 5.28 25.31 11.94
N PRO A 226 5.28 26.13 13.03
CA PRO A 226 6.34 27.11 13.25
C PRO A 226 7.74 26.49 13.39
N ASN A 227 7.82 25.25 13.88
CA ASN A 227 9.07 24.54 14.16
C ASN A 227 9.40 23.50 13.07
N LYS A 228 8.59 23.40 12.00
CA LYS A 228 8.73 22.40 10.93
C LYS A 228 8.82 20.96 11.45
N LEU A 229 8.16 20.67 12.58
CA LEU A 229 8.07 19.32 13.12
C LEU A 229 7.03 18.54 12.31
N GLN A 230 7.44 17.43 11.71
CA GLN A 230 6.59 16.66 10.81
C GLN A 230 6.22 15.32 11.43
N SER A 231 4.92 15.08 11.55
CA SER A 231 4.38 13.79 11.95
C SER A 231 3.11 13.54 11.16
N ALA A 232 3.05 12.38 10.49
CA ALA A 232 1.88 12.05 9.69
C ALA A 232 0.66 11.75 10.58
N SER A 233 -0.54 12.19 10.20
CA SER A 233 -1.74 11.93 11.01
C SER A 233 -2.12 10.44 10.97
N LEU A 234 -2.25 9.88 9.77
CA LEU A 234 -2.56 8.47 9.54
C LEU A 234 -1.43 7.83 8.73
N ARG A 235 -0.98 6.65 9.15
CA ARG A 235 0.03 5.87 8.45
C ARG A 235 -0.40 4.42 8.27
N PHE A 236 -0.21 3.90 7.06
CA PHE A 236 -0.50 2.53 6.69
C PHE A 236 0.81 1.86 6.27
N ASP A 237 1.25 0.85 7.03
CA ASP A 237 2.43 0.05 6.72
C ASP A 237 2.03 -1.41 6.44
N SER A 238 2.34 -1.91 5.26
CA SER A 238 2.03 -3.31 4.89
C SER A 238 0.56 -3.68 5.02
N VAL A 239 -0.35 -2.76 4.71
CA VAL A 239 -1.80 -2.98 4.72
C VAL A 239 -2.27 -3.44 3.35
N THR A 240 -3.10 -4.49 3.30
CA THR A 240 -3.53 -5.10 2.03
C THR A 240 -5.04 -5.36 1.94
N ASP A 241 -5.56 -5.33 0.71
CA ASP A 241 -6.96 -5.67 0.39
C ASP A 241 -7.98 -4.85 1.22
N SER A 242 -7.74 -3.55 1.35
CA SER A 242 -8.37 -2.71 2.38
C SER A 242 -8.98 -1.43 1.83
N THR A 243 -9.91 -0.84 2.59
CA THR A 243 -10.65 0.37 2.18
C THR A 243 -10.64 1.43 3.28
N VAL A 244 -10.48 2.69 2.89
CA VAL A 244 -10.68 3.88 3.71
C VAL A 244 -11.80 4.69 3.05
N ASN A 245 -12.91 4.92 3.77
CA ASN A 245 -14.12 5.51 3.19
C ASN A 245 -14.71 6.61 4.07
N GLY A 246 -14.91 7.80 3.49
CA GLY A 246 -15.76 8.83 4.09
C GLY A 246 -15.19 9.55 5.32
N ILE A 247 -13.93 9.28 5.70
CA ILE A 247 -13.29 9.94 6.85
C ILE A 247 -12.79 11.34 6.51
N GLN A 248 -12.54 12.12 7.56
CA GLN A 248 -11.94 13.45 7.46
C GLN A 248 -10.59 13.48 8.17
N SER A 249 -9.56 14.03 7.55
CA SER A 249 -8.26 14.33 8.17
C SER A 249 -7.99 15.83 8.12
N VAL A 250 -7.84 16.47 9.28
CA VAL A 250 -7.73 17.93 9.39
C VAL A 250 -6.46 18.34 10.13
N ASN A 251 -5.84 19.43 9.69
CA ASN A 251 -4.69 20.07 10.32
C ASN A 251 -3.58 19.09 10.70
N SER A 252 -3.04 18.32 9.76
CA SER A 252 -1.91 17.44 10.07
C SER A 252 -0.65 18.24 10.40
N LYS A 253 0.24 17.67 11.23
CA LYS A 253 1.55 18.28 11.56
C LYS A 253 2.55 18.17 10.40
N GLY A 254 2.37 17.15 9.55
CA GLY A 254 3.03 17.01 8.25
C GLY A 254 2.05 16.35 7.28
N VAL A 255 2.46 15.30 6.58
CA VAL A 255 1.56 14.50 5.71
C VAL A 255 0.28 14.07 6.42
N HIS A 256 -0.89 14.13 5.77
CA HIS A 256 -2.14 13.67 6.36
C HIS A 256 -2.23 12.14 6.38
N ILE A 257 -2.02 11.50 5.23
CA ILE A 257 -2.10 10.05 5.06
C ILE A 257 -0.82 9.56 4.39
N ASN A 258 -0.11 8.63 5.01
CA ASN A 258 1.15 8.07 4.49
C ASN A 258 1.04 6.56 4.27
N LEU A 259 1.36 6.08 3.06
CA LEU A 259 1.36 4.68 2.69
C LEU A 259 2.78 4.16 2.44
N SER A 260 3.08 3.00 3.02
CA SER A 260 4.31 2.26 2.77
C SER A 260 4.02 0.76 2.74
N GLN A 261 4.55 0.08 1.72
CA GLN A 261 4.40 -1.36 1.47
C GLN A 261 2.93 -1.83 1.37
N CYS A 262 2.00 -0.94 0.99
CA CYS A 262 0.59 -1.27 0.91
C CYS A 262 0.24 -1.88 -0.46
N LYS A 263 -0.81 -2.72 -0.51
CA LYS A 263 -1.27 -3.32 -1.76
C LYS A 263 -2.79 -3.42 -1.84
N ASN A 264 -3.38 -3.10 -2.99
CA ASN A 264 -4.82 -3.23 -3.20
C ASN A 264 -5.61 -2.45 -2.14
N MET A 265 -5.37 -1.15 -2.06
CA MET A 265 -6.10 -0.26 -1.15
C MET A 265 -6.97 0.73 -1.91
N THR A 266 -8.13 1.04 -1.36
CA THR A 266 -9.05 2.05 -1.91
C THR A 266 -9.30 3.15 -0.91
N PHE A 267 -9.12 4.41 -1.31
CA PHE A 267 -9.51 5.61 -0.59
C PHE A 267 -10.69 6.24 -1.34
N ASP A 268 -11.88 6.18 -0.76
CA ASP A 268 -13.09 6.72 -1.38
C ASP A 268 -13.72 7.78 -0.48
N SER A 269 -14.20 8.87 -1.09
CA SER A 269 -14.93 9.92 -0.36
C SER A 269 -14.16 10.52 0.83
N VAL A 270 -12.82 10.51 0.79
CA VAL A 270 -11.97 11.04 1.85
C VAL A 270 -11.87 12.56 1.73
N THR A 271 -11.99 13.28 2.86
CA THR A 271 -11.81 14.73 2.91
C THR A 271 -10.57 15.10 3.71
N ILE A 272 -9.65 15.86 3.11
CA ILE A 272 -8.42 16.32 3.75
C ILE A 272 -8.37 17.84 3.72
N THR A 273 -8.16 18.46 4.89
CA THR A 273 -8.07 19.94 4.98
C THR A 273 -6.95 20.41 5.90
N ALA A 274 -6.18 21.38 5.41
CA ALA A 274 -5.27 22.20 6.21
C ALA A 274 -5.18 23.61 5.56
N PRO A 275 -4.70 24.63 6.29
CA PRO A 275 -4.45 25.95 5.72
C PRO A 275 -3.56 25.90 4.47
N GLY A 276 -3.83 26.73 3.47
CA GLY A 276 -3.04 26.74 2.22
C GLY A 276 -1.58 27.16 2.39
N ASP A 277 -1.20 27.66 3.57
CA ASP A 277 0.14 28.06 3.96
C ASP A 277 0.78 27.09 4.99
N SER A 278 0.13 25.96 5.31
CA SER A 278 0.71 24.98 6.24
C SER A 278 1.83 24.16 5.58
N PRO A 279 3.06 24.18 6.13
CA PRO A 279 4.22 23.58 5.49
C PRO A 279 4.16 22.04 5.51
N ASN A 280 4.52 21.40 4.38
CA ASN A 280 4.70 19.94 4.28
C ASN A 280 3.47 19.13 4.70
N THR A 281 2.28 19.66 4.38
CA THR A 281 1.00 19.05 4.73
C THR A 281 0.43 18.24 3.57
N ASP A 282 1.26 17.39 2.96
CA ASP A 282 0.83 16.57 1.81
C ASP A 282 -0.44 15.78 2.17
N GLY A 283 -1.38 15.62 1.25
CA GLY A 283 -2.63 14.91 1.50
C GLY A 283 -2.40 13.40 1.64
N ILE A 284 -2.35 12.69 0.53
CA ILE A 284 -2.03 11.25 0.51
C ILE A 284 -0.66 11.04 -0.11
N HIS A 285 0.31 10.68 0.72
CA HIS A 285 1.63 10.27 0.30
C HIS A 285 1.70 8.76 0.06
N ILE A 286 2.14 8.35 -1.12
CA ILE A 286 2.24 6.96 -1.54
C ILE A 286 3.72 6.62 -1.79
N GLY A 287 4.33 5.92 -0.83
CA GLY A 287 5.65 5.32 -0.97
C GLY A 287 5.61 4.01 -1.76
N ILE A 288 6.50 3.08 -1.43
CA ILE A 288 6.59 1.74 -2.04
C ILE A 288 5.27 1.00 -1.88
N SER A 289 4.33 1.07 -2.82
CA SER A 289 2.97 0.49 -2.69
C SER A 289 2.39 0.17 -4.07
N SER A 290 1.44 -0.75 -4.17
CA SER A 290 0.86 -1.15 -5.46
C SER A 290 -0.65 -1.25 -5.48
N SER A 291 -1.29 -1.00 -6.63
CA SER A 291 -2.74 -1.14 -6.79
C SER A 291 -3.51 -0.26 -5.79
N ILE A 292 -3.25 1.05 -5.83
CA ILE A 292 -3.88 2.02 -4.93
C ILE A 292 -4.92 2.81 -5.72
N ASN A 293 -6.17 2.82 -5.25
CA ASN A 293 -7.26 3.57 -5.85
C ASN A 293 -7.62 4.76 -4.95
N ILE A 294 -7.73 5.97 -5.51
CA ILE A 294 -8.19 7.17 -4.81
C ILE A 294 -9.33 7.78 -5.62
N MET A 295 -10.53 7.83 -5.04
CA MET A 295 -11.75 8.21 -5.72
C MET A 295 -12.62 9.16 -4.90
N HIS A 296 -13.39 10.02 -5.58
CA HIS A 296 -14.43 10.89 -4.99
C HIS A 296 -13.97 11.75 -3.81
N SER A 297 -12.67 12.06 -3.73
CA SER A 297 -12.05 12.67 -2.56
C SER A 297 -11.86 14.17 -2.76
N THR A 298 -11.79 14.92 -1.66
CA THR A 298 -11.50 16.36 -1.67
C THR A 298 -10.31 16.64 -0.78
N ILE A 299 -9.25 17.22 -1.34
CA ILE A 299 -7.98 17.45 -0.64
C ILE A 299 -7.57 18.90 -0.84
N GLY A 300 -7.41 19.63 0.26
CA GLY A 300 -6.88 20.99 0.26
C GLY A 300 -5.88 21.18 1.40
N THR A 301 -4.63 21.47 1.08
CA THR A 301 -3.55 21.58 2.06
C THR A 301 -2.56 22.68 1.64
N GLY A 302 -1.43 22.81 2.34
CA GLY A 302 -0.36 23.73 1.94
C GLY A 302 0.72 23.09 1.05
N ASP A 303 0.58 21.82 0.66
CA ASP A 303 1.55 21.08 -0.15
C ASP A 303 0.84 20.15 -1.16
N ASP A 304 1.49 19.07 -1.62
CA ASP A 304 0.90 18.11 -2.56
C ASP A 304 -0.43 17.53 -2.05
N CYS A 305 -1.48 17.53 -2.88
CA CYS A 305 -2.68 16.74 -2.59
C CYS A 305 -2.37 15.25 -2.51
N ILE A 306 -1.66 14.75 -3.52
CA ILE A 306 -1.25 13.36 -3.67
C ILE A 306 0.21 13.39 -4.10
N SER A 307 1.08 12.76 -3.34
CA SER A 307 2.52 12.69 -3.65
C SER A 307 2.93 11.23 -3.84
N LEU A 308 3.54 10.89 -4.97
CA LEU A 308 4.00 9.52 -5.27
C LEU A 308 5.53 9.44 -5.13
N SER A 309 6.04 8.45 -4.40
CA SER A 309 7.46 8.22 -4.20
C SER A 309 7.95 6.92 -4.85
N SER A 310 9.27 6.72 -4.86
CA SER A 310 9.88 5.56 -5.51
C SER A 310 9.29 4.24 -4.99
N GLY A 311 8.96 3.34 -5.93
CA GLY A 311 8.37 2.04 -5.63
C GLY A 311 6.83 2.00 -5.63
N SER A 312 6.15 3.13 -5.86
CA SER A 312 4.70 3.13 -6.11
C SER A 312 4.38 2.60 -7.52
N LYS A 313 3.37 1.72 -7.67
CA LYS A 313 2.94 1.14 -8.95
C LYS A 313 1.41 0.97 -9.03
N ASP A 314 0.82 1.01 -10.22
CA ASP A 314 -0.62 0.75 -10.44
C ASP A 314 -1.51 1.65 -9.57
N ILE A 315 -1.33 2.97 -9.69
CA ILE A 315 -2.09 3.97 -8.94
C ILE A 315 -3.22 4.52 -9.82
N TYR A 316 -4.45 4.45 -9.34
CA TYR A 316 -5.64 4.95 -10.02
C TYR A 316 -6.24 6.11 -9.22
N ILE A 317 -6.41 7.26 -9.87
CA ILE A 317 -6.96 8.47 -9.24
C ILE A 317 -8.11 8.97 -10.13
N ALA A 318 -9.31 9.13 -9.57
CA ALA A 318 -10.48 9.63 -10.29
C ALA A 318 -11.37 10.50 -9.39
N ASN A 319 -12.09 11.45 -9.97
CA ASN A 319 -13.04 12.30 -9.23
C ASN A 319 -12.43 12.97 -7.98
N LEU A 320 -11.20 13.47 -8.11
CA LEU A 320 -10.46 14.15 -7.05
C LEU A 320 -10.63 15.66 -7.18
N THR A 321 -11.06 16.34 -6.11
CA THR A 321 -10.97 17.80 -6.00
C THR A 321 -9.71 18.16 -5.23
N CYS A 322 -8.86 18.99 -5.85
CA CYS A 322 -7.57 19.38 -5.32
C CYS A 322 -7.45 20.89 -5.18
N GLY A 323 -7.07 21.37 -4.00
CA GLY A 323 -6.79 22.78 -3.77
C GLY A 323 -7.34 23.28 -2.43
N PRO A 324 -6.61 24.18 -1.74
CA PRO A 324 -5.28 24.71 -2.08
C PRO A 324 -4.16 23.64 -2.01
N GLY A 325 -2.94 23.99 -2.43
CA GLY A 325 -1.77 23.11 -2.42
C GLY A 325 -1.03 23.03 -3.76
N HIS A 326 -0.15 22.05 -3.90
CA HIS A 326 0.69 21.80 -5.08
C HIS A 326 0.08 20.82 -6.10
N GLY A 327 -1.06 20.21 -5.78
CA GLY A 327 -1.77 19.29 -6.68
C GLY A 327 -1.24 17.86 -6.60
N ILE A 328 -1.20 17.13 -7.71
CA ILE A 328 -0.70 15.75 -7.75
C ILE A 328 0.77 15.77 -8.17
N GLY A 329 1.67 15.33 -7.28
CA GLY A 329 3.11 15.28 -7.50
C GLY A 329 3.65 13.85 -7.63
N VAL A 330 4.63 13.65 -8.50
CA VAL A 330 5.45 12.43 -8.54
C VAL A 330 6.88 12.83 -8.17
N GLY A 331 7.36 12.32 -7.06
CA GLY A 331 8.67 12.63 -6.48
C GLY A 331 8.57 13.21 -5.06
N SER A 332 9.69 13.70 -4.52
CA SER A 332 11.02 13.68 -5.14
C SER A 332 11.61 12.26 -5.19
N LEU A 333 12.16 11.87 -6.33
CA LEU A 333 12.85 10.58 -6.51
C LEU A 333 14.37 10.78 -6.41
N GLY A 334 15.05 9.97 -5.59
CA GLY A 334 16.52 9.97 -5.48
C GLY A 334 17.11 10.55 -4.18
N GLY A 335 16.29 10.89 -3.17
CA GLY A 335 16.76 11.56 -1.96
C GLY A 335 17.46 10.69 -0.90
N LEU A 336 18.67 10.17 -1.17
CA LEU A 336 19.55 9.66 -0.12
C LEU A 336 20.96 10.28 -0.19
N LEU A 337 21.25 11.09 0.85
CA LEU A 337 22.51 11.57 1.44
C LEU A 337 23.71 11.89 0.50
N ASN A 338 24.04 13.19 0.45
CA ASN A 338 25.17 13.88 -0.21
C ASN A 338 25.00 14.37 -1.66
N GLU A 339 23.78 14.69 -2.10
CA GLU A 339 23.59 15.28 -3.43
C GLU A 339 23.79 16.81 -3.43
N GLN A 340 25.03 17.23 -3.56
CA GLN A 340 25.33 18.47 -4.28
C GLN A 340 24.97 18.28 -5.76
N ASN A 341 23.95 18.98 -6.28
CA ASN A 341 23.76 19.26 -7.72
C ASN A 341 24.05 18.09 -8.71
N TYR A 342 23.68 16.86 -8.39
CA TYR A 342 23.74 15.75 -9.33
C TYR A 342 22.36 15.53 -9.95
N SER A 343 22.33 15.37 -11.28
CA SER A 343 21.14 14.97 -12.02
C SER A 343 20.65 13.60 -11.51
N SER A 344 19.35 13.46 -11.24
CA SER A 344 18.77 12.18 -10.81
C SER A 344 19.13 11.07 -11.80
N ASN A 345 19.64 9.95 -11.29
CA ASN A 345 19.97 8.74 -12.07
C ASN A 345 18.78 7.76 -12.15
N VAL A 346 17.60 8.19 -11.72
CA VAL A 346 16.40 7.36 -11.69
C VAL A 346 15.67 7.46 -13.03
N GLN A 347 15.62 6.36 -13.76
CA GLN A 347 14.86 6.27 -15.01
C GLN A 347 13.38 6.09 -14.69
N ILE A 348 12.59 7.12 -14.98
CA ILE A 348 11.13 7.01 -15.06
C ILE A 348 10.79 6.59 -16.49
N ASN A 349 10.19 5.42 -16.66
CA ASN A 349 9.75 4.90 -17.95
C ASN A 349 8.35 4.29 -17.82
N ASP A 350 7.56 4.33 -18.89
CA ASP A 350 6.28 3.63 -19.03
C ASP A 350 5.25 4.02 -17.95
N VAL A 351 4.97 5.33 -17.83
CA VAL A 351 4.03 5.87 -16.83
C VAL A 351 2.81 6.46 -17.50
N HIS A 352 1.63 5.92 -17.18
CA HIS A 352 0.37 6.30 -17.82
C HIS A 352 -0.52 7.08 -16.84
N TYR A 353 -0.73 8.37 -17.11
CA TYR A 353 -1.70 9.22 -16.44
C TYR A 353 -3.00 9.18 -17.26
N ARG A 354 -4.08 8.60 -16.69
CA ARG A 354 -5.33 8.38 -17.42
C ARG A 354 -6.54 8.90 -16.65
N ASN A 355 -7.50 9.53 -17.34
CA ASN A 355 -8.82 9.93 -16.80
C ASN A 355 -8.78 10.95 -15.65
N ILE A 356 -7.93 11.98 -15.74
CA ILE A 356 -7.76 12.97 -14.66
C ILE A 356 -8.58 14.23 -14.98
N TRP A 357 -9.61 14.54 -14.19
CA TRP A 357 -10.53 15.67 -14.41
C TRP A 357 -10.62 16.53 -13.15
N GLY A 358 -10.63 17.86 -13.30
CA GLY A 358 -10.71 18.74 -12.13
C GLY A 358 -10.41 20.21 -12.42
N THR A 359 -10.14 20.97 -11.35
CA THR A 359 -9.71 22.38 -11.42
C THR A 359 -8.46 22.56 -10.57
N SER A 360 -7.44 23.22 -11.11
CA SER A 360 -6.23 23.65 -10.41
C SER A 360 -6.44 25.05 -9.81
N THR A 361 -5.84 25.29 -8.65
CA THR A 361 -5.77 26.61 -8.01
C THR A 361 -4.60 27.46 -8.51
N THR A 362 -3.65 26.86 -9.23
CA THR A 362 -2.50 27.54 -9.85
C THR A 362 -2.56 27.40 -11.38
N LYS A 363 -1.94 28.36 -12.08
CA LYS A 363 -1.88 28.36 -13.55
C LYS A 363 -1.19 27.10 -14.10
N LEU A 364 -0.08 26.69 -13.49
CA LEU A 364 0.70 25.52 -13.89
C LEU A 364 0.13 24.27 -13.24
N ALA A 365 -0.80 23.59 -13.93
CA ALA A 365 -1.53 22.44 -13.39
C ALA A 365 -0.84 21.10 -13.66
N VAL A 366 0.08 21.04 -14.62
CA VAL A 366 0.88 19.84 -14.94
C VAL A 366 2.34 20.26 -15.03
N ASN A 367 3.23 19.62 -14.27
CA ASN A 367 4.65 19.94 -14.29
C ASN A 367 5.50 18.66 -14.21
N PHE A 368 6.14 18.27 -15.31
CA PHE A 368 7.08 17.15 -15.34
C PHE A 368 8.51 17.68 -15.33
N VAL A 369 9.27 17.43 -14.26
CA VAL A 369 10.67 17.84 -14.16
C VAL A 369 11.54 16.59 -14.02
N CYS A 370 12.09 16.14 -15.14
CA CYS A 370 12.94 14.96 -15.23
C CYS A 370 14.41 15.34 -15.43
N SER A 371 15.30 14.39 -15.13
CA SER A 371 16.74 14.57 -15.26
C SER A 371 17.17 14.78 -16.72
N GLN A 372 18.13 15.69 -16.96
CA GLN A 372 18.70 15.88 -18.30
C GLN A 372 19.52 14.66 -18.75
N THR A 373 20.18 13.98 -17.80
CA THR A 373 21.02 12.81 -18.10
C THR A 373 20.22 11.53 -18.15
N VAL A 374 19.05 11.49 -17.48
CA VAL A 374 18.13 10.35 -17.44
C VAL A 374 16.69 10.87 -17.64
N PRO A 375 16.30 11.23 -18.89
CA PRO A 375 14.98 11.79 -19.17
C PRO A 375 13.86 10.80 -18.86
N CYS A 376 12.69 11.28 -18.45
CA CYS A 376 11.51 10.43 -18.41
C CYS A 376 11.15 9.98 -19.84
N GLN A 377 10.82 8.70 -20.00
CA GLN A 377 10.48 8.12 -21.30
C GLN A 377 9.13 7.41 -21.20
N GLU A 378 8.47 7.23 -22.35
CA GLU A 378 7.22 6.45 -22.45
C GLU A 378 6.12 6.92 -21.47
N LEU A 379 6.02 8.23 -21.23
CA LEU A 379 4.89 8.78 -20.49
C LEU A 379 3.63 8.74 -21.37
N GLU A 380 2.46 8.47 -20.82
CA GLU A 380 1.17 8.60 -21.51
C GLU A 380 0.26 9.55 -20.75
N LEU A 381 -0.26 10.59 -21.41
CA LEU A 381 -1.38 11.38 -20.90
C LEU A 381 -2.65 11.02 -21.66
N LYS A 382 -3.63 10.41 -21.00
CA LYS A 382 -4.89 10.00 -21.63
C LYS A 382 -6.11 10.57 -20.92
N GLU A 383 -7.02 11.22 -21.65
CA GLU A 383 -8.27 11.77 -21.08
C GLU A 383 -8.04 12.65 -19.84
N ILE A 384 -7.20 13.68 -19.98
CA ILE A 384 -6.87 14.67 -18.95
C ILE A 384 -7.67 15.96 -19.20
N ASN A 385 -8.34 16.50 -18.18
CA ASN A 385 -9.09 17.74 -18.27
C ASN A 385 -9.07 18.52 -16.95
N LEU A 386 -8.02 19.30 -16.76
CA LEU A 386 -7.84 20.22 -15.65
C LEU A 386 -8.15 21.65 -16.10
N LYS A 387 -8.95 22.38 -15.32
CA LYS A 387 -9.28 23.79 -15.56
C LYS A 387 -8.53 24.68 -14.59
N TYR A 388 -8.32 25.95 -14.93
CA TYR A 388 -7.84 26.96 -13.99
C TYR A 388 -8.70 28.21 -14.21
N ASN A 389 -9.31 28.69 -13.13
CA ASN A 389 -10.27 29.82 -13.16
C ASN A 389 -9.67 31.12 -12.62
N GLY A 390 -8.35 31.16 -12.38
CA GLY A 390 -7.69 32.37 -11.89
C GLY A 390 -7.40 33.38 -13.00
N LYS A 391 -6.89 34.55 -12.60
CA LYS A 391 -6.72 35.71 -13.50
C LYS A 391 -5.43 35.65 -14.34
N ASP A 392 -4.54 34.70 -14.07
CA ASP A 392 -3.18 34.66 -14.63
C ASP A 392 -3.08 34.02 -16.03
N GLY A 393 -4.23 33.78 -16.68
CA GLY A 393 -4.35 33.19 -18.01
C GLY A 393 -4.90 31.76 -17.99
N PRO A 394 -4.84 31.02 -19.11
CA PRO A 394 -5.34 29.65 -19.18
C PRO A 394 -4.45 28.69 -18.38
N VAL A 395 -5.05 27.56 -17.97
CA VAL A 395 -4.35 26.41 -17.39
C VAL A 395 -3.19 25.97 -18.29
N ALA A 396 -2.04 25.65 -17.69
CA ALA A 396 -0.80 25.37 -18.41
C ALA A 396 -0.11 24.09 -17.92
N ALA A 397 0.70 23.51 -18.81
CA ALA A 397 1.61 22.41 -18.53
C ALA A 397 3.07 22.81 -18.80
N SER A 398 4.02 22.23 -18.05
CA SER A 398 5.46 22.42 -18.24
C SER A 398 6.21 21.10 -18.14
N CYS A 399 7.19 20.89 -19.02
CA CYS A 399 7.97 19.67 -19.08
C CYS A 399 9.46 20.00 -19.22
N SER A 400 10.30 19.30 -18.47
CA SER A 400 11.75 19.27 -18.59
C SER A 400 12.21 17.82 -18.72
N ASN A 401 12.81 17.48 -19.86
CA ASN A 401 13.35 16.14 -20.14
C ASN A 401 12.32 15.01 -20.00
N ALA A 402 11.07 15.27 -20.35
CA ALA A 402 9.97 14.31 -20.26
C ALA A 402 9.43 13.99 -21.66
N ARG A 403 9.46 12.71 -22.02
CA ARG A 403 9.02 12.21 -23.33
C ARG A 403 7.84 11.27 -23.19
N GLY A 404 6.92 11.35 -24.14
CA GLY A 404 5.74 10.53 -24.09
C GLY A 404 4.68 10.90 -25.11
N VAL A 405 3.51 10.30 -24.97
CA VAL A 405 2.39 10.43 -25.91
C VAL A 405 1.13 10.92 -25.20
N THR A 406 0.24 11.52 -25.97
CA THR A 406 -1.09 11.93 -25.50
C THR A 406 -2.16 11.17 -26.25
N VAL A 407 -3.20 10.71 -25.55
CA VAL A 407 -4.31 9.93 -26.12
C VAL A 407 -5.64 10.55 -25.70
N GLY A 408 -6.52 10.88 -26.65
CA GLY A 408 -7.82 11.48 -26.33
C GLY A 408 -7.73 12.94 -25.88
N GLN A 409 -8.68 13.40 -25.06
CA GLN A 409 -8.73 14.80 -24.63
C GLN A 409 -7.62 15.08 -23.59
N VAL A 410 -6.78 16.09 -23.80
CA VAL A 410 -5.74 16.52 -22.83
C VAL A 410 -5.75 18.04 -22.70
N ASN A 411 -6.21 18.54 -21.55
CA ASN A 411 -6.24 19.94 -21.13
C ASN A 411 -5.67 20.05 -19.70
N PRO A 412 -4.64 20.89 -19.40
CA PRO A 412 -3.91 21.78 -20.31
C PRO A 412 -3.25 21.05 -21.49
N GLN A 413 -2.94 21.78 -22.56
CA GLN A 413 -2.18 21.23 -23.68
C GLN A 413 -0.89 20.57 -23.17
N SER A 414 -0.64 19.34 -23.59
CA SER A 414 0.52 18.57 -23.15
C SER A 414 1.84 19.28 -23.49
N CYS A 415 2.82 19.10 -22.60
CA CYS A 415 4.20 19.55 -22.78
C CYS A 415 5.18 18.41 -23.11
N LEU A 416 4.69 17.16 -23.18
CA LEU A 416 5.53 16.00 -23.47
C LEU A 416 6.13 16.10 -24.88
N GLN A 417 7.41 15.73 -25.00
CA GLN A 417 8.16 15.73 -26.26
C GLN A 417 8.15 14.38 -26.96
#